data_AF-A0A0D9R031-F1
#
_entry.id   AF-A0A0D9R031-F1
#
_cell.length_a   1.000
_cell.length_b   1.000
_cell.length_c   1.000
_cell.angle_alpha   90.00
_cell.angle_beta   90.00
_cell.angle_gamma   90.00
#
_symmetry.space_group_name_H-M   'P 1'
#
loop_
_entity.id
_entity.type
_entity.pdbx_description
1 polymer ?
#
loop_
_entity_poly.entity_id
_entity_poly.type
_entity_poly.pdbx_seq_one_letter_code
_entity_poly.pdbx_strand_id
1 'polypeptide(L)'
;MDFGGHGLSSHYSPGVPYYHRTFVSDIRRVVAALKWNQFSILGHSFGGIVGGMFSCIFPEMVNKLILLDSPFFVLESNEVENLLTYKRRAIEHMLQVEASQEPSSVYSLKQLLQRLLKSNSQLNEECGELLLQRGTTKVAAGRGLRCPRPLYICHCSY
;
A
#
# COMPACT_ATOMS: atom_id res chain seq x y z
N MET A 1 4.42 -11.16 2.24
CA MET A 1 5.32 -10.02 2.52
C MET A 1 4.46 -8.80 2.80
N ASP A 2 4.90 -7.92 3.68
CA ASP A 2 4.26 -6.62 3.89
C ASP A 2 4.99 -5.56 3.05
N PHE A 3 4.27 -4.77 2.27
CA PHE A 3 4.87 -3.66 1.50
C PHE A 3 5.31 -2.52 2.42
N GLY A 4 6.23 -1.67 1.96
CA GLY A 4 6.58 -0.44 2.68
C GLY A 4 5.32 0.32 3.12
N GLY A 5 5.30 0.77 4.38
CA GLY A 5 4.17 1.46 5.01
C GLY A 5 2.95 0.59 5.38
N HIS A 6 3.03 -0.73 5.22
CA HIS A 6 1.96 -1.67 5.56
C HIS A 6 2.41 -2.67 6.62
N GLY A 7 1.47 -3.16 7.43
CA GLY A 7 1.72 -4.22 8.40
C GLY A 7 2.87 -3.89 9.35
N LEU A 8 3.90 -4.73 9.34
CA LEU A 8 5.14 -4.55 10.13
C LEU A 8 6.31 -3.95 9.35
N SER A 9 6.15 -3.75 8.04
CA SER A 9 7.18 -3.11 7.23
C SER A 9 7.31 -1.63 7.58
N SER A 10 8.56 -1.14 7.56
CA SER A 10 8.84 0.27 7.80
C SER A 10 8.15 1.15 6.76
N HIS A 11 7.81 2.36 7.16
CA HIS A 11 7.37 3.38 6.21
C HIS A 11 8.54 3.79 5.33
N TYR A 12 8.25 4.15 4.09
CA TYR A 12 9.26 4.84 3.30
C TYR A 12 9.59 6.19 3.93
N SER A 13 10.83 6.64 3.71
CA SER A 13 11.27 7.97 4.10
C SER A 13 10.33 9.05 3.53
N PRO A 14 10.21 10.22 4.20
CA PRO A 14 9.55 11.38 3.61
C PRO A 14 10.06 11.65 2.18
N GLY A 15 9.15 12.04 1.28
CA GLY A 15 9.45 12.25 -0.14
C GLY A 15 9.48 11.01 -1.03
N VAL A 16 9.41 9.79 -0.46
CA VAL A 16 9.29 8.58 -1.28
C VAL A 16 7.82 8.27 -1.56
N PRO A 17 7.39 8.27 -2.83
CA PRO A 17 5.99 8.05 -3.17
C PRO A 17 5.61 6.56 -3.17
N TYR A 18 4.36 6.30 -2.79
CA TYR A 18 3.71 5.00 -2.86
C TYR A 18 3.18 4.74 -4.27
N TYR A 19 4.08 4.58 -5.24
CA TYR A 19 3.74 4.21 -6.61
C TYR A 19 3.85 2.70 -6.81
N HIS A 20 3.08 2.16 -7.78
CA HIS A 20 3.17 0.77 -8.21
C HIS A 20 4.63 0.31 -8.42
N ARG A 21 5.44 1.16 -9.07
CA ARG A 21 6.88 0.88 -9.31
C ARG A 21 7.69 0.74 -8.02
N THR A 22 7.36 1.50 -6.97
CA THR A 22 8.01 1.39 -5.66
C THR A 22 7.74 0.01 -5.06
N PHE A 23 6.50 -0.48 -5.13
CA PHE A 23 6.15 -1.82 -4.65
C PHE A 23 6.74 -2.96 -5.49
N VAL A 24 6.87 -2.79 -6.81
CA VAL A 24 7.63 -3.73 -7.66
C VAL A 24 9.09 -3.80 -7.21
N SER A 25 9.69 -2.66 -6.86
CA SER A 25 11.05 -2.62 -6.30
C SER A 25 11.13 -3.37 -4.97
N ASP A 26 10.13 -3.25 -4.09
CA ASP A 26 10.07 -4.02 -2.84
C ASP A 26 10.13 -5.53 -3.10
N ILE A 27 9.35 -6.05 -4.06
CA ILE A 27 9.41 -7.46 -4.45
C ILE A 27 10.84 -7.82 -4.89
N ARG A 28 11.46 -7.00 -5.75
CA ARG A 28 12.82 -7.24 -6.24
C ARG A 28 13.85 -7.28 -5.10
N ARG A 29 13.71 -6.41 -4.10
CA ARG A 29 14.59 -6.33 -2.92
C ARG A 29 14.44 -7.56 -2.02
N VAL A 30 13.20 -7.99 -1.77
CA VAL A 30 12.92 -9.23 -1.00
C VAL A 30 13.52 -10.44 -1.72
N VAL A 31 13.29 -10.58 -3.02
CA VAL A 31 13.81 -11.68 -3.84
C VAL A 31 15.34 -11.69 -3.85
N ALA A 32 16.00 -10.53 -3.95
CA ALA A 32 17.45 -10.42 -3.83
C ALA A 32 17.95 -10.85 -2.44
N ALA A 33 17.30 -10.38 -1.37
CA ALA A 33 17.69 -10.70 0.01
C ALA A 33 17.54 -12.21 0.30
N LEU A 34 16.50 -12.83 -0.24
CA LEU A 34 16.25 -14.27 -0.13
C LEU A 34 17.09 -15.11 -1.11
N LYS A 35 17.81 -14.45 -2.03
CA LYS A 35 18.65 -15.09 -3.07
C LYS A 35 17.86 -16.08 -3.94
N TRP A 36 16.63 -15.72 -4.26
CA TRP A 36 15.80 -16.55 -5.14
C TRP A 36 16.07 -16.22 -6.60
N ASN A 37 16.43 -17.25 -7.37
CA ASN A 37 16.63 -17.13 -8.82
C ASN A 37 15.30 -17.21 -9.57
N GLN A 38 14.37 -18.07 -9.12
CA GLN A 38 13.01 -18.16 -9.62
C GLN A 38 12.03 -18.42 -8.47
N PHE A 39 10.81 -17.89 -8.57
CA PHE A 39 9.77 -18.02 -7.56
C PHE A 39 8.37 -17.90 -8.18
N SER A 40 7.32 -18.17 -7.40
CA SER A 40 5.93 -17.96 -7.82
C SER A 40 5.31 -16.80 -7.04
N ILE A 41 4.43 -16.06 -7.70
CA ILE A 41 3.71 -14.93 -7.11
C ILE A 41 2.25 -15.33 -6.93
N LEU A 42 1.75 -15.21 -5.70
CA LEU A 42 0.32 -15.21 -5.38
C LEU A 42 -0.05 -13.79 -4.98
N GLY A 43 -0.82 -13.11 -5.82
CA GLY A 43 -1.26 -11.74 -5.61
C GLY A 43 -2.76 -11.66 -5.40
N HIS A 44 -3.19 -10.86 -4.42
CA HIS A 44 -4.60 -10.55 -4.17
C HIS A 44 -4.85 -9.05 -4.36
N SER A 45 -5.92 -8.66 -5.04
CA SER A 45 -6.30 -7.27 -5.27
C SER A 45 -5.11 -6.42 -5.76
N PHE A 46 -4.72 -5.38 -5.01
CA PHE A 46 -3.53 -4.56 -5.29
C PHE A 46 -2.23 -5.37 -5.41
N GLY A 47 -2.06 -6.41 -4.60
CA GLY A 47 -0.91 -7.31 -4.67
C GLY A 47 -0.85 -8.09 -5.99
N GLY A 48 -2.01 -8.37 -6.60
CA GLY A 48 -2.08 -8.95 -7.94
C GLY A 48 -1.65 -7.98 -9.04
N ILE A 49 -2.02 -6.70 -8.95
CA ILE A 49 -1.53 -5.65 -9.87
C ILE A 49 -0.01 -5.58 -9.81
N VAL A 50 0.55 -5.41 -8.61
CA VAL A 50 2.01 -5.29 -8.43
C VAL A 50 2.73 -6.57 -8.86
N GLY A 51 2.16 -7.75 -8.52
CA GLY A 51 2.69 -9.05 -8.93
C GLY A 51 2.69 -9.26 -10.45
N GLY A 52 1.62 -8.84 -11.13
CA GLY A 52 1.52 -8.83 -12.58
C GLY A 52 2.57 -7.92 -13.22
N MET A 53 2.72 -6.69 -12.73
CA MET A 53 3.75 -5.76 -13.21
C MET A 53 5.16 -6.32 -13.04
N PHE A 54 5.46 -6.95 -11.88
CA PHE A 54 6.75 -7.59 -11.67
C PHE A 54 7.00 -8.72 -12.67
N SER A 55 5.98 -9.56 -12.92
CA SER A 55 6.07 -10.68 -13.86
C SER A 55 6.32 -10.23 -15.30
N CYS A 56 5.77 -9.07 -15.70
CA CYS A 56 6.06 -8.48 -17.02
C CYS A 56 7.47 -7.91 -17.12
N ILE A 57 8.03 -7.37 -16.04
CA ILE A 57 9.35 -6.72 -16.03
C ILE A 57 10.50 -7.73 -15.87
N PHE A 58 10.29 -8.78 -15.08
CA PHE A 58 11.28 -9.83 -14.77
C PHE A 58 10.72 -11.24 -15.02
N PRO A 59 10.27 -11.54 -16.26
CA PRO A 59 9.61 -12.81 -16.57
C PRO A 59 10.48 -14.03 -16.28
N GLU A 60 11.80 -13.91 -16.42
CA GLU A 60 12.78 -14.96 -16.14
C GLU A 60 12.87 -15.37 -14.66
N MET A 61 12.31 -14.55 -13.76
CA MET A 61 12.31 -14.82 -12.32
C MET A 61 10.99 -15.43 -11.84
N VAL A 62 9.95 -15.49 -12.67
CA VAL A 62 8.59 -15.87 -12.25
C VAL A 62 8.14 -17.18 -12.90
N ASN A 63 8.05 -18.24 -12.09
CA ASN A 63 7.56 -19.55 -12.51
C ASN A 63 6.05 -19.56 -12.78
N LYS A 64 5.29 -18.92 -11.88
CA LYS A 64 3.81 -18.89 -11.90
C LYS A 64 3.31 -17.59 -11.30
N LEU A 65 2.25 -17.04 -11.89
CA LEU A 65 1.48 -15.92 -11.36
C LEU A 65 0.05 -16.41 -11.07
N ILE A 66 -0.38 -16.29 -9.82
CA ILE A 66 -1.73 -16.65 -9.37
C ILE A 66 -2.39 -15.37 -8.85
N LEU A 67 -3.55 -15.03 -9.41
CA LEU A 67 -4.26 -13.79 -9.13
C LEU A 67 -5.61 -14.09 -8.45
N LEU A 68 -5.85 -13.44 -7.31
CA LEU A 68 -7.09 -13.53 -6.55
C LEU A 68 -7.77 -12.15 -6.56
N ASP A 69 -8.97 -12.05 -7.11
CA ASP A 69 -9.78 -10.81 -7.18
C ASP A 69 -8.96 -9.57 -7.53
N SER A 70 -8.05 -9.74 -8.49
CA SER A 70 -7.08 -8.72 -8.88
C SER A 70 -7.64 -7.99 -10.10
N PRO A 71 -7.89 -6.68 -10.02
CA PRO A 71 -8.39 -5.93 -11.16
C PRO A 71 -7.34 -5.96 -12.27
N PHE A 72 -7.80 -6.13 -13.51
CA PHE A 72 -6.92 -6.11 -14.67
C PHE A 72 -6.29 -4.73 -14.81
N PHE A 73 -4.96 -4.67 -14.69
CA PHE A 73 -4.21 -3.45 -14.98
C PHE A 73 -4.10 -3.32 -16.50
N VAL A 74 -5.03 -2.58 -17.11
CA VAL A 74 -4.88 -2.16 -18.49
C VAL A 74 -3.75 -1.13 -18.50
N LEU A 75 -2.60 -1.49 -19.09
CA LEU A 75 -1.64 -0.49 -19.54
C LEU A 75 -2.34 0.28 -20.66
N GLU A 76 -3.12 1.30 -20.31
CA GLU A 76 -3.65 2.20 -21.31
C GLU A 76 -2.47 2.82 -22.05
N SER A 77 -2.33 2.48 -23.33
CA SER A 77 -1.40 3.12 -24.26
C SER A 77 -1.55 4.65 -24.28
N ASN A 78 -2.70 5.14 -23.79
CA ASN A 78 -3.09 6.54 -23.71
C ASN A 78 -2.43 7.27 -22.52
N GLU A 79 -1.79 6.56 -21.58
CA GLU A 79 -1.06 7.18 -20.47
C GLU A 79 0.14 8.02 -20.95
N VAL A 80 0.71 7.73 -22.12
CA VAL A 80 1.85 8.50 -22.65
C VAL A 80 1.49 9.97 -22.86
N GLU A 81 0.28 10.24 -23.33
CA GLU A 81 -0.19 11.59 -23.62
C GLU A 81 -0.41 12.42 -22.34
N ASN A 82 -0.81 11.77 -21.25
CA ASN A 82 -1.06 12.41 -19.95
C ASN A 82 0.05 12.22 -18.91
N LEU A 83 1.14 11.53 -19.27
CA LEU A 83 2.22 11.15 -18.36
C LEU A 83 2.80 12.38 -17.66
N LEU A 84 3.08 13.46 -18.39
CA LEU A 84 3.65 14.68 -17.84
C LEU A 84 2.71 15.36 -16.85
N THR A 85 1.40 15.33 -17.12
CA THR A 85 0.37 15.87 -16.23
C THR A 85 0.26 15.05 -14.95
N TYR A 86 0.22 13.72 -15.05
CA TYR A 86 0.21 12.83 -13.90
C TYR A 86 1.47 13.03 -13.05
N LYS A 87 2.65 13.05 -13.67
CA LYS A 87 3.94 13.28 -12.99
C LYS A 87 3.98 14.63 -12.27
N ARG A 88 3.51 15.71 -12.92
CA ARG A 88 3.42 17.02 -12.28
C ARG A 88 2.53 16.99 -11.05
N ARG A 89 1.30 16.46 -11.16
CA ARG A 89 0.37 16.35 -10.02
C ARG A 89 0.98 15.53 -8.87
N ALA A 90 1.64 14.43 -9.20
CA ALA A 90 2.34 13.59 -8.25
C ALA A 90 3.42 14.36 -7.46
N ILE A 91 4.21 15.20 -8.13
CA ILE A 91 5.25 16.03 -7.52
C ILE A 91 4.60 17.11 -6.63
N GLU A 92 3.63 17.86 -7.14
CA GLU A 92 2.96 18.92 -6.38
C GLU A 92 2.26 18.37 -5.11
N HIS A 93 1.59 17.22 -5.24
CA HIS A 93 0.97 16.54 -4.10
C HIS A 93 2.01 16.12 -3.06
N MET A 94 3.18 15.64 -3.49
CA MET A 94 4.27 15.27 -2.58
C MET A 94 4.77 16.48 -1.78
N LEU A 95 5.01 17.61 -2.46
CA LEU A 95 5.41 18.86 -1.80
C LEU A 95 4.36 19.32 -0.78
N GLN A 96 3.08 19.19 -1.12
CA GLN A 96 1.99 19.50 -0.21
C GLN A 96 1.98 18.59 1.03
N VAL A 97 2.20 17.28 0.87
CA VAL A 97 2.26 16.31 1.99
C VAL A 97 3.47 16.56 2.89
N GLU A 98 4.62 16.91 2.31
CA GLU A 98 5.83 17.23 3.08
C GLU A 98 5.68 18.53 3.88
N ALA A 99 5.03 19.54 3.31
CA ALA A 99 4.72 20.78 4.00
C ALA A 99 3.67 20.59 5.11
N SER A 100 2.74 19.65 4.92
CA SER A 100 1.62 19.40 5.82
C SER A 100 1.89 18.32 6.86
N GLN A 101 3.14 18.11 7.31
CA GLN A 101 3.50 17.15 8.36
C GLN A 101 2.57 17.28 9.60
N GLU A 102 1.44 16.57 9.58
CA GLU A 102 0.56 16.51 10.71
C GLU A 102 1.25 15.65 11.77
N PRO A 103 1.30 16.12 13.03
CA PRO A 103 1.81 15.28 14.10
C PRO A 103 1.01 13.97 14.12
N SER A 104 1.71 12.85 14.27
CA SER A 104 1.07 11.53 14.38
C SER A 104 0.00 11.60 15.46
N SER A 105 -1.26 11.61 15.03
CA SER A 105 -2.38 11.84 15.93
C SER A 105 -2.54 10.60 16.81
N VAL A 106 -2.41 10.83 18.11
CA VAL A 106 -2.57 9.77 19.11
C VAL A 106 -4.05 9.60 19.38
N TYR A 107 -4.57 8.40 19.18
CA TYR A 107 -5.97 8.10 19.39
C TYR A 107 -6.13 7.06 20.50
N SER A 108 -7.26 7.13 21.20
CA SER A 108 -7.70 6.00 22.03
C SER A 108 -8.17 4.85 21.14
N LEU A 109 -8.09 3.61 21.65
CA LEU A 109 -8.54 2.42 20.92
C LEU A 109 -10.02 2.54 20.52
N LYS A 110 -10.86 3.10 21.40
CA LYS A 110 -12.29 3.31 21.15
C LYS A 110 -12.55 4.29 20.01
N GLN A 111 -11.78 5.38 19.92
CA GLN A 111 -11.89 6.34 18.81
C GLN A 111 -11.48 5.71 17.47
N LEU A 112 -10.43 4.89 17.46
CA LEU A 112 -10.01 4.16 16.26
C LEU A 112 -11.06 3.14 15.82
N LEU A 113 -11.67 2.43 16.75
CA LEU A 113 -12.72 1.45 16.48
C LEU A 113 -13.96 2.10 15.88
N GLN A 114 -14.43 3.21 16.48
CA GLN A 114 -15.55 3.97 15.93
C GLN A 114 -15.27 4.49 14.52
N ARG A 115 -14.05 5.00 14.25
CA ARG A 115 -13.65 5.41 12.91
C ARG A 115 -13.64 4.25 11.92
N LEU A 116 -13.06 3.12 12.30
CA LEU A 116 -12.96 1.93 11.45
C LEU A 116 -14.33 1.40 11.05
N LEU A 117 -15.24 1.24 12.02
CA LEU A 117 -16.60 0.74 11.81
C LEU A 117 -17.44 1.73 10.98
N LYS A 118 -17.28 3.04 11.18
CA LYS A 118 -17.97 4.06 10.38
C LYS A 118 -17.57 4.00 8.90
N SER A 119 -16.31 3.72 8.60
CA SER A 119 -15.81 3.61 7.23
C SER A 119 -16.05 2.24 6.59
N ASN A 120 -16.39 1.20 7.37
CA ASN A 120 -16.50 -0.18 6.91
C ASN A 120 -17.75 -0.83 7.52
N SER A 121 -18.91 -0.55 6.93
CA SER A 121 -20.21 -1.04 7.42
C SER A 121 -20.38 -2.57 7.45
N GLN A 122 -19.52 -3.29 6.73
CA GLN A 122 -19.52 -4.76 6.68
C GLN A 122 -18.77 -5.41 7.86
N LEU A 123 -18.00 -4.63 8.64
CA LEU A 123 -17.25 -5.15 9.77
C LEU A 123 -18.10 -5.12 11.04
N ASN A 124 -18.06 -6.23 11.78
CA ASN A 124 -18.55 -6.25 13.16
C ASN A 124 -17.44 -5.75 14.12
N GLU A 125 -17.83 -5.48 15.37
CA GLU A 125 -16.94 -4.92 16.38
C GLU A 125 -15.72 -5.82 16.66
N GLU A 126 -15.92 -7.13 16.78
CA GLU A 126 -14.86 -8.11 17.02
C GLU A 126 -13.80 -8.11 15.90
N CYS A 127 -14.22 -8.14 14.64
CA CYS A 127 -13.33 -8.02 13.49
C CYS A 127 -12.59 -6.68 13.50
N GLY A 128 -13.28 -5.59 13.86
CA GLY A 128 -12.68 -4.28 14.00
C GLY A 128 -11.57 -4.23 15.05
N GLU A 129 -11.79 -4.84 16.21
CA GLU A 129 -10.78 -4.95 17.26
C GLU A 129 -9.54 -5.74 16.80
N LEU A 130 -9.75 -6.88 16.16
CA LEU A 130 -8.65 -7.71 15.62
C LEU A 130 -7.83 -6.96 14.57
N LEU A 131 -8.48 -6.20 13.69
CA LEU A 131 -7.81 -5.35 12.71
C LEU A 131 -6.99 -4.24 13.39
N LEU A 132 -7.51 -3.62 14.45
CA LEU A 132 -6.79 -2.59 15.20
C LEU A 132 -5.62 -3.15 16.01
N GLN A 133 -5.71 -4.37 16.53
CA GLN A 133 -4.57 -5.02 17.18
C GLN A 133 -3.36 -5.12 16.24
N ARG A 134 -3.62 -5.44 14.96
CA ARG A 134 -2.58 -5.49 13.92
C ARG A 134 -2.21 -4.09 13.41
N GLY A 135 -3.18 -3.21 13.22
CA GLY A 135 -3.01 -1.90 12.60
C GLY A 135 -2.52 -0.78 13.51
N THR A 136 -2.36 -1.02 14.83
CA THR A 136 -1.92 -0.01 15.79
C THR A 136 -0.63 -0.36 16.51
N THR A 137 0.13 0.66 16.92
CA THR A 137 1.31 0.54 17.78
C THR A 137 1.13 1.37 19.06
N LYS A 138 1.77 0.95 20.15
CA LYS A 138 1.76 1.71 21.41
C LYS A 138 2.65 2.94 21.26
N VAL A 139 2.14 4.10 21.66
CA VAL A 139 2.87 5.37 21.73
C VAL A 139 2.73 5.96 23.13
N ALA A 140 3.62 6.87 23.53
CA ALA A 140 3.70 7.38 24.91
C ALA A 140 2.36 7.88 25.50
N ALA A 141 1.44 8.38 24.66
CA ALA A 141 0.14 8.91 25.08
C ALA A 141 -1.09 8.03 24.66
N GLY A 142 -0.90 6.82 24.13
CA GLY A 142 -2.01 5.97 23.67
C GLY A 142 -1.64 4.97 22.58
N ARG A 143 -2.46 4.89 21.51
CA ARG A 143 -2.16 4.08 20.33
C ARG A 143 -2.10 4.96 19.07
N GLY A 144 -1.07 4.76 18.27
CA GLY A 144 -0.95 5.33 16.94
C GLY A 144 -1.31 4.30 15.88
N LEU A 145 -1.87 4.73 14.75
CA LEU A 145 -1.97 3.87 13.57
C LEU A 145 -0.56 3.55 13.07
N ARG A 146 -0.31 2.30 12.71
CA ARG A 146 0.95 1.92 12.04
C ARG A 146 1.05 2.63 10.71
N CYS A 147 -0.04 2.73 9.95
CA CYS A 147 -0.14 3.50 8.71
C CYS A 147 -0.97 4.77 8.94
N PRO A 148 -0.36 5.89 9.41
CA PRO A 148 -1.10 7.11 9.73
C PRO A 148 -1.41 7.97 8.50
N ARG A 149 -0.71 7.74 7.37
CA ARG A 149 -0.99 8.46 6.13
C ARG A 149 -2.22 7.83 5.48
N PRO A 150 -3.27 8.60 5.14
CA PRO A 150 -4.33 8.09 4.29
C PRO A 150 -3.69 7.65 2.97
N LEU A 151 -3.65 6.35 2.73
CA LEU A 151 -3.48 5.83 1.38
C LEU A 151 -4.75 6.25 0.65
N TYR A 152 -4.67 7.30 -0.17
CA TYR A 152 -5.65 7.57 -1.21
C TYR A 152 -5.52 6.47 -2.29
N ILE A 153 -5.75 5.23 -1.90
CA ILE A 153 -5.83 4.05 -2.75
C ILE A 153 -7.02 3.23 -2.23
N CYS A 154 -8.20 3.84 -2.29
CA CYS A 154 -9.51 3.15 -2.29
C CYS A 154 -10.63 4.20 -2.37
N HIS A 155 -10.71 4.90 -3.51
CA HIS A 155 -12.01 5.33 -4.02
C HIS A 155 -12.27 4.55 -5.31
N CYS A 156 -12.55 3.26 -5.16
CA CYS A 156 -13.39 2.57 -6.13
C CYS A 156 -14.83 2.85 -5.69
N SER A 157 -15.37 3.97 -6.17
CA SER A 157 -16.82 4.09 -6.30
C SER A 157 -17.21 3.08 -7.38
N TYR A 158 -18.00 2.09 -7.01
CA TYR A 158 -18.77 1.30 -7.98
C TYR A 158 -19.77 2.20 -8.71
#